data_AF-A0A327Z0T5-F1
#
_entry.id   AF-A0A327Z0T5-F1
#
_cell.length_a   1.000
_cell.length_b   1.000
_cell.length_c   1.000
_cell.angle_alpha   90.00
_cell.angle_beta   90.00
_cell.angle_gamma   90.00
#
_symmetry.space_group_name_H-M   'P 1'
#
loop_
_entity.id
_entity.type
_entity.pdbx_description
1 polymer ?
#
loop_
_entity_poly.entity_id
_entity_poly.type
_entity_poly.pdbx_seq_one_letter_code
_entity_poly.pdbx_strand_id
1 'polypeptide(L)' 'MISMTPDEHAARAAELIGEAERLYQVCLVDYQTNINEDDHADQPYVSGADLAMLTATTQLAQVHATLALRRPAE' A
#
# COMPACT_ATOMS: atom_id res chain seq x y z
N MET A 1 -13.86 0.65 -23.35
CA MET A 1 -13.52 0.81 -21.92
C MET A 1 -14.82 0.90 -21.16
N ILE A 2 -15.10 -0.06 -20.29
CA ILE A 2 -16.26 0.01 -19.40
C ILE A 2 -15.93 1.10 -18.36
N SER A 3 -16.67 2.21 -18.42
CA SER A 3 -16.52 3.28 -17.42
C SER A 3 -17.09 2.77 -16.11
N MET A 4 -16.25 2.69 -15.08
CA MET A 4 -16.72 2.40 -13.73
C MET A 4 -17.63 3.53 -13.23
N THR A 5 -18.63 3.17 -12.46
CA THR A 5 -19.53 4.09 -11.77
C THR A 5 -18.86 4.66 -10.51
N PRO A 6 -19.35 5.79 -9.96
CA PRO A 6 -18.82 6.36 -8.73
C PRO A 6 -18.80 5.39 -7.53
N ASP A 7 -19.78 4.49 -7.44
CA ASP A 7 -19.88 3.50 -6.36
C ASP A 7 -18.90 2.35 -6.56
N GLU A 8 -18.65 1.92 -7.80
CA GLU A 8 -17.60 0.95 -8.13
C GLU A 8 -16.21 1.51 -7.83
N HIS A 9 -15.98 2.80 -8.07
CA HIS A 9 -14.76 3.47 -7.65
C HIS A 9 -14.61 3.52 -6.11
N ALA A 10 -15.71 3.71 -5.37
CA ALA A 10 -15.69 3.70 -3.91
C ALA A 10 -15.36 2.31 -3.35
N ALA A 11 -15.99 1.27 -3.90
CA ALA A 11 -15.72 -0.12 -3.54
C ALA A 11 -14.25 -0.47 -3.82
N ARG A 12 -13.73 -0.07 -4.99
CA ARG A 12 -12.32 -0.30 -5.34
C ARG A 12 -11.35 0.43 -4.41
N ALA A 13 -11.68 1.65 -3.99
CA ALA A 13 -10.88 2.39 -3.03
C ALA A 13 -10.83 1.70 -1.66
N ALA A 14 -11.96 1.16 -1.18
CA ALA A 14 -12.03 0.43 0.08
C ALA A 14 -11.19 -0.87 0.06
N GLU A 15 -11.21 -1.61 -1.05
CA GLU A 15 -10.35 -2.79 -1.23
C GLU A 15 -8.86 -2.45 -1.14
N LEU A 16 -8.44 -1.39 -1.84
CA LEU A 16 -7.05 -0.94 -1.85
C LEU A 16 -6.58 -0.45 -0.47
N ILE A 17 -7.45 0.21 0.29
CA ILE A 17 -7.15 0.63 1.67
C ILE A 17 -6.93 -0.61 2.55
N GLY A 18 -7.81 -1.60 2.50
CA GLY A 18 -7.66 -2.82 3.30
C GLY A 18 -6.43 -3.64 2.91
N GLU A 19 -6.00 -3.57 1.64
CA GLU A 19 -4.75 -4.18 1.19
C GLU A 19 -3.52 -3.46 1.73
N ALA A 20 -3.53 -2.13 1.69
CA ALA A 20 -2.45 -1.29 2.22
C ALA A 20 -2.29 -1.45 3.73
N GLU A 21 -3.39 -1.52 4.49
CA GLU A 21 -3.37 -1.75 5.94
C GLU A 21 -2.74 -3.10 6.30
N ARG A 22 -3.06 -4.16 5.55
CA ARG A 22 -2.48 -5.50 5.76
C ARG A 22 -0.98 -5.51 5.48
N LEU A 23 -0.55 -4.86 4.41
CA LEU A 23 0.86 -4.76 4.06
C LEU A 23 1.64 -3.94 5.10
N TYR A 24 1.04 -2.85 5.60
CA TYR A 24 1.62 -2.05 6.67
C TYR A 24 1.81 -2.86 7.96
N GLN A 25 0.88 -3.74 8.32
CA GLN A 25 1.05 -4.66 9.46
C GLN A 25 2.21 -5.64 9.26
N VAL A 26 2.39 -6.17 8.05
CA VAL A 26 3.55 -7.03 7.72
C VAL A 26 4.85 -6.24 7.87
N CYS A 27 4.92 -5.01 7.37
CA CYS A 27 6.07 -4.13 7.55
C CYS A 27 6.39 -3.93 9.04
N LEU A 28 5.38 -3.62 9.86
CA LEU A 28 5.58 -3.37 11.29
C LEU A 28 6.17 -4.57 12.02
N VAL A 29 5.67 -5.78 11.75
CA VAL A 29 6.20 -7.01 12.36
C VAL A 29 7.63 -7.27 11.92
N ASP A 30 7.92 -7.13 10.63
CA ASP A 30 9.26 -7.37 10.08
C ASP A 30 10.27 -6.32 10.58
N TYR A 31 9.90 -5.03 10.66
CA TYR A 31 10.73 -4.01 11.31
C TYR A 31 10.96 -4.31 12.80
N GLN A 32 9.93 -4.68 13.56
CA GLN A 32 10.07 -5.00 14.99
C GLN A 32 10.94 -6.24 15.22
N THR A 33 10.94 -7.18 14.28
CA THR A 33 11.73 -8.42 14.36
C THR A 33 13.19 -8.16 13.96
N ASN A 34 13.40 -7.45 12.84
CA ASN A 34 14.75 -7.16 12.31
C ASN A 34 15.52 -6.11 13.13
N ILE A 35 14.86 -5.20 13.86
CA ILE A 35 15.56 -4.27 14.78
C ILE A 35 16.25 -5.03 15.95
N ASN A 36 15.82 -6.26 16.24
CA ASN A 36 16.44 -7.10 17.27
C ASN A 36 17.56 -8.02 16.74
N GLU A 37 17.71 -8.15 15.42
CA GLU A 37 18.73 -8.99 14.78
C GLU A 37 19.78 -8.08 14.09
N ASP A 38 20.75 -7.65 14.89
CA ASP A 38 21.90 -6.80 14.50
C ASP A 38 22.92 -7.53 13.58
N ASP A 39 22.46 -8.36 12.62
CA ASP A 39 23.31 -9.36 11.94
C ASP A 39 23.16 -9.41 10.40
N HIS A 40 22.82 -8.28 9.75
CA HIS A 40 22.58 -8.23 8.30
C HIS A 40 23.51 -7.27 7.53
N ALA A 41 24.75 -7.10 7.98
CA ALA A 41 25.71 -6.17 7.37
C ALA A 41 26.19 -6.55 5.95
N ASP A 42 26.10 -7.83 5.56
CA ASP A 42 26.85 -8.35 4.40
C ASP A 42 26.00 -8.83 3.19
N GLN A 43 24.69 -8.58 3.16
CA GLN A 43 23.83 -8.92 2.01
C GLN A 43 23.03 -7.70 1.51
N PRO A 44 22.76 -7.56 0.20
CA PRO A 44 21.77 -6.62 -0.31
C PRO A 44 20.36 -7.15 0.04
N TYR A 45 20.02 -7.09 1.33
CA TYR A 45 18.71 -7.46 1.84
C TYR A 45 17.75 -6.31 1.57
N VAL A 46 16.90 -6.45 0.56
CA VAL A 46 15.66 -5.67 0.50
C VAL A 46 14.71 -6.35 1.47
N SER A 47 14.45 -5.72 2.61
CA SER A 47 13.59 -6.34 3.62
C SER A 47 12.21 -6.59 3.05
N GLY A 48 11.55 -7.67 3.47
CA GLY A 48 10.15 -7.91 3.13
C GLY A 48 9.29 -6.70 3.49
N ALA A 49 9.66 -5.98 4.56
CA ALA A 49 9.08 -4.71 4.95
C ALA A 49 9.23 -3.61 3.89
N ASP A 50 10.40 -3.42 3.28
CA ASP A 50 10.60 -2.35 2.28
C ASP A 50 9.74 -2.58 1.04
N LEU A 51 9.64 -3.83 0.56
CA LEU A 51 8.77 -4.18 -0.55
C LEU A 51 7.28 -4.02 -0.21
N ALA A 52 6.88 -4.43 0.99
CA ALA A 52 5.52 -4.24 1.47
C ALA A 52 5.16 -2.76 1.66
N MET A 53 6.11 -1.92 2.09
CA MET A 53 5.93 -0.47 2.25
C MET A 53 5.80 0.23 0.88
N LEU A 54 6.64 -0.13 -0.10
CA LEU A 54 6.52 0.35 -1.48
C LEU A 54 5.16 -0.02 -2.09
N THR A 55 4.70 -1.24 -1.83
CA THR A 55 3.40 -1.73 -2.32
C THR A 55 2.24 -0.99 -1.67
N ALA A 56 2.26 -0.81 -0.35
CA ALA A 56 1.25 -0.04 0.38
C ALA A 56 1.19 1.43 -0.09
N THR A 57 2.35 2.05 -0.29
CA THR A 57 2.45 3.43 -0.82
C THR A 57 1.83 3.54 -2.21
N THR A 58 2.09 2.55 -3.08
CA THR A 58 1.53 2.50 -4.43
C THR A 58 0.00 2.36 -4.39
N GLN A 59 -0.53 1.51 -3.52
CA GLN A 59 -1.98 1.33 -3.35
C GLN A 59 -2.66 2.59 -2.83
N LEU A 60 -2.05 3.29 -1.86
CA LEU A 60 -2.56 4.57 -1.37
C LEU A 60 -2.57 5.65 -2.47
N ALA A 61 -1.53 5.70 -3.31
CA ALA A 61 -1.51 6.61 -4.46
C ALA A 61 -2.63 6.31 -5.47
N GLN A 62 -2.93 5.02 -5.71
CA GLN A 62 -4.05 4.61 -6.56
C GLN A 62 -5.41 4.99 -5.97
N VAL A 63 -5.58 4.90 -4.64
CA VAL A 63 -6.77 5.40 -3.94
C VAL A 63 -6.93 6.90 -4.16
N HIS A 64 -5.87 7.69 -3.95
CA HIS A 64 -5.90 9.14 -4.17
C HIS A 64 -6.28 9.49 -5.61
N ALA A 65 -5.70 8.82 -6.61
CA ALA A 65 -6.04 9.03 -8.01
C ALA A 65 -7.51 8.67 -8.30
N THR A 66 -8.00 7.56 -7.74
CA THR A 66 -9.40 7.12 -7.89
C THR A 66 -10.38 8.12 -7.28
N LEU A 67 -10.08 8.65 -6.09
CA LEU A 67 -10.90 9.67 -5.44
C LEU A 67 -10.85 11.01 -6.17
N ALA A 68 -9.70 11.39 -6.72
CA ALA A 68 -9.56 12.61 -7.52
C ALA A 68 -10.42 12.57 -8.81
N LEU A 69 -10.53 11.41 -9.45
CA LEU A 69 -11.40 11.20 -10.61
C LEU A 69 -12.90 11.27 -10.27
N ARG A 70 -13.29 11.05 -9.01
CA ARG A 70 -14.68 11.26 -8.54
C ARG A 70 -15.00 12.73 -8.29
N ARG A 71 -14.01 13.62 -8.20
CA ARG A 71 -14.28 15.04 -8.00
C ARG A 71 -14.92 15.58 -9.28
N PRO A 72 -16.13 16.16 -9.23
CA PRO A 72 -16.67 16.84 -10.39
C PRO A 72 -15.69 17.94 -10.80
N ALA A 73 -15.40 18.03 -12.10
CA ALA A 73 -14.68 19.16 -12.66
C ALA A 73 -15.48 20.42 -12.30
N GLU A 74 -14.85 21.34 -11.57
CA GLU A 74 -15.42 22.67 -11.31
C GLU A 74 -15.70 23.42 -12.62
#